data_AF-A0A6J2UG06-F1
#
_entry.id   AF-A0A6J2UG06-F1
#
_cell.length_a   1.000
_cell.length_b   1.000
_cell.length_c   1.000
_cell.angle_alpha   90.00
_cell.angle_beta   90.00
_cell.angle_gamma   90.00
#
_symmetry.space_group_name_H-M   'P 1'
#
loop_
_entity.id
_entity.type
_entity.pdbx_description
1 polymer ?
#
loop_
_entity_poly.entity_id
_entity_poly.type
_entity_poly.pdbx_seq_one_letter_code
_entity_poly.pdbx_strand_id
1 'polypeptide(L)'
;MLAINQSETRSLQFLCLIGFFMAVGTTALANMAPKVDNDSCHNTYTLQAADASNTYTSSYTLCEQTANDTMIELTIDEKLERMQIEQGAGAVCDNLAQCSAIADDLDYMKCIREIGNKNLDILVEIHFNATSAHTRLRTDYDEVHQTFLLCTLEAQQVYVNSVRLAYNELLECRAQMENCSNSIF
;
A
#
# COMPACT_ATOMS: atom_id res chain seq x y z
N MET A 1 -24.77 -18.01 -39.50
CA MET A 1 -23.38 -17.80 -39.96
C MET A 1 -23.22 -16.29 -40.17
N LEU A 2 -22.32 -15.55 -39.55
CA LEU A 2 -21.16 -15.82 -38.70
C LEU A 2 -21.11 -14.70 -37.65
N ALA A 3 -21.06 -15.04 -36.36
CA ALA A 3 -20.61 -14.12 -35.31
C ALA A 3 -19.12 -14.40 -35.11
N ILE A 4 -18.26 -13.56 -35.70
CA ILE A 4 -16.82 -13.63 -35.47
C ILE A 4 -16.52 -12.84 -34.19
N ASN A 5 -15.90 -13.53 -33.24
CA ASN A 5 -15.53 -13.08 -31.91
C ASN A 5 -14.85 -11.71 -31.88
N GLN A 6 -15.47 -10.73 -31.21
CA GLN A 6 -14.87 -9.45 -30.82
C GLN A 6 -13.74 -9.56 -29.76
N SER A 7 -13.37 -10.78 -29.36
CA SER A 7 -12.34 -11.05 -28.36
C SER A 7 -10.91 -11.01 -28.91
N GLU A 8 -10.68 -11.31 -30.19
CA GLU A 8 -9.32 -11.42 -30.76
C GLU A 8 -8.78 -10.08 -31.29
N THR A 9 -9.64 -9.11 -31.60
CA THR A 9 -9.23 -7.81 -32.13
C THR A 9 -8.64 -6.87 -31.08
N ARG A 10 -8.96 -7.07 -29.80
CA ARG A 10 -8.39 -6.27 -28.70
C ARG A 10 -6.95 -6.67 -28.37
N SER A 11 -6.60 -7.95 -28.57
CA SER A 11 -5.26 -8.49 -28.31
C SER A 11 -4.22 -7.94 -29.30
N LEU A 12 -4.60 -7.79 -30.57
CA LEU A 12 -3.73 -7.20 -31.60
C LEU A 12 -3.50 -5.69 -31.42
N GLN A 13 -4.52 -4.95 -30.96
CA GLN A 13 -4.36 -3.50 -30.69
C GLN A 13 -3.43 -3.24 -29.50
N PHE A 14 -3.46 -4.07 -28.46
CA PHE A 14 -2.54 -3.96 -27.33
C PHE A 14 -1.09 -4.27 -27.73
N LEU A 15 -0.87 -5.29 -28.57
CA LEU A 15 0.48 -5.62 -29.07
C LEU A 15 1.06 -4.52 -29.96
N CYS A 16 0.23 -3.79 -30.72
CA CYS A 16 0.70 -2.70 -31.57
C CYS A 16 1.12 -1.45 -30.77
N LEU A 17 0.47 -1.17 -29.63
CA LEU A 17 0.84 -0.06 -28.74
C LEU A 17 2.15 -0.33 -27.99
N ILE A 18 2.40 -1.58 -27.58
CA ILE A 18 3.68 -1.98 -26.98
C ILE A 18 4.82 -1.91 -28.03
N GLY A 19 4.54 -2.27 -29.29
CA GLY A 19 5.49 -2.14 -30.39
C GLY A 19 5.84 -0.69 -30.76
N PHE A 20 4.89 0.25 -30.63
CA PHE A 20 5.12 1.66 -30.98
C PHE A 20 5.99 2.40 -29.94
N PHE A 21 5.86 2.06 -28.65
CA PHE A 21 6.72 2.64 -27.61
C PHE A 21 8.18 2.17 -27.71
N MET A 22 8.44 0.95 -28.21
CA MET A 22 9.81 0.47 -28.41
C MET A 22 10.51 1.07 -29.65
N ALA A 23 9.77 1.61 -30.62
CA ALA A 23 10.35 2.12 -31.86
C ALA A 23 10.53 3.64 -31.93
N VAL A 24 9.79 4.43 -31.15
CA VAL A 24 9.86 5.91 -31.19
C VAL A 24 10.69 6.51 -30.04
N GLY A 25 10.95 5.75 -28.97
CA GLY A 25 11.79 6.22 -27.86
C GLY A 25 13.30 6.00 -28.02
N THR A 26 13.72 5.16 -28.96
CA THR A 26 15.10 4.64 -29.00
C THR A 26 16.10 5.57 -29.70
N THR A 27 15.69 6.51 -30.54
CA THR A 27 16.65 7.42 -31.21
C THR A 27 16.93 8.70 -30.44
N ALA A 28 16.09 9.09 -29.47
CA ALA A 28 16.30 10.27 -28.64
C ALA A 28 17.00 9.94 -27.30
N LEU A 29 16.71 8.79 -26.70
CA LEU A 29 17.34 8.36 -25.44
C LEU A 29 18.68 7.63 -25.65
N ALA A 30 18.94 7.03 -26.82
CA ALA A 30 20.23 6.39 -27.09
C ALA A 30 21.39 7.39 -27.23
N ASN A 31 21.10 8.68 -27.50
CA ASN A 31 22.13 9.73 -27.53
C ASN A 31 22.42 10.34 -26.16
N MET A 32 21.65 9.99 -25.13
CA MET A 32 21.92 10.33 -23.72
C MET A 32 22.44 9.15 -22.92
N ALA A 33 22.40 7.93 -23.47
CA ALA A 33 23.12 6.80 -22.90
C ALA A 33 24.61 7.07 -23.08
N PRO A 34 25.39 7.19 -21.99
CA PRO A 34 26.83 7.29 -22.11
C PRO A 34 27.30 6.06 -22.89
N LYS A 35 28.19 6.23 -23.88
CA LYS A 35 28.90 5.08 -24.45
C LYS A 35 29.42 4.26 -23.26
N VAL A 36 29.00 2.99 -23.20
CA VAL A 36 29.50 2.03 -22.22
C VAL A 36 30.91 1.67 -22.66
N ASP A 37 31.83 2.62 -22.56
CA ASP A 37 33.22 2.28 -22.35
C ASP A 37 33.27 1.71 -20.95
N ASN A 38 33.63 0.43 -20.85
CA ASN A 38 33.88 -0.26 -19.59
C ASN A 38 35.20 0.25 -18.99
N ASP A 39 35.25 1.56 -18.76
CA ASP A 39 36.36 2.28 -18.17
C ASP A 39 36.26 2.21 -16.64
N SER A 40 37.34 2.58 -15.96
CA SER A 40 37.38 2.58 -14.49
C SER A 40 36.30 3.50 -13.88
N CYS A 41 35.89 4.55 -14.59
CA CYS A 41 34.86 5.48 -14.12
C CYS A 41 33.48 4.80 -14.11
N HIS A 42 33.15 4.03 -15.16
CA HIS A 42 31.92 3.27 -15.27
C HIS A 42 31.83 2.20 -14.20
N ASN A 43 32.94 1.51 -13.89
CA ASN A 43 32.98 0.52 -12.82
C ASN A 43 32.74 1.13 -11.43
N THR A 44 33.27 2.33 -11.16
CA THR A 44 32.97 3.05 -9.91
C THR A 44 31.50 3.44 -9.83
N TYR A 45 30.94 3.99 -10.91
CA TYR A 45 29.53 4.33 -10.98
C TYR A 45 28.61 3.13 -10.73
N THR A 46 28.87 1.98 -11.37
CA THR A 46 28.02 0.79 -11.20
C THR A 46 28.07 0.26 -9.77
N LEU A 47 29.22 0.31 -9.11
CA LEU A 47 29.34 -0.04 -7.68
C LEU A 47 28.54 0.92 -6.79
N GLN A 48 28.65 2.22 -7.01
CA GLN A 48 27.91 3.22 -6.22
C GLN A 48 26.39 3.15 -6.47
N ALA A 49 25.97 2.92 -7.71
CA ALA A 49 24.56 2.74 -8.05
C ALA A 49 23.98 1.44 -7.43
N ALA A 50 24.78 0.37 -7.37
CA ALA A 50 24.41 -0.85 -6.67
C ALA A 50 24.29 -0.62 -5.16
N ASP A 51 25.21 0.11 -4.54
CA ASP A 51 25.17 0.46 -3.13
C ASP A 51 23.95 1.33 -2.77
N ALA A 52 23.62 2.30 -3.61
CA ALA A 52 22.40 3.09 -3.48
C ALA A 52 21.14 2.21 -3.54
N SER A 53 21.11 1.23 -4.44
CA SER A 53 20.00 0.29 -4.59
C SER A 53 19.85 -0.66 -3.39
N ASN A 54 20.98 -1.13 -2.84
CA ASN A 54 21.00 -1.95 -1.63
C ASN A 54 20.52 -1.16 -0.42
N THR A 55 20.97 0.09 -0.27
CA THR A 55 20.53 1.00 0.78
C THR A 55 19.02 1.24 0.69
N TYR A 56 18.49 1.53 -0.50
CA TYR A 56 17.06 1.67 -0.70
C TYR A 56 16.27 0.43 -0.27
N THR A 57 16.72 -0.75 -0.69
CA THR A 57 16.07 -2.03 -0.36
C THR A 57 16.04 -2.28 1.15
N SER A 58 17.15 -1.99 1.83
CA SER A 58 17.26 -2.09 3.29
C SER A 58 16.31 -1.11 3.99
N SER A 59 16.32 0.17 3.59
CA SER A 59 15.44 1.20 4.14
C SER A 59 13.96 0.88 3.90
N TYR A 60 13.59 0.43 2.71
CA TYR A 60 12.22 0.02 2.40
C TYR A 60 11.77 -1.14 3.30
N THR A 61 12.62 -2.16 3.47
CA THR A 61 12.32 -3.31 4.34
C THR A 61 12.13 -2.88 5.79
N LEU A 62 12.93 -1.92 6.26
CA LEU A 62 12.79 -1.35 7.60
C LEU A 62 11.47 -0.59 7.76
N CYS A 63 11.05 0.18 6.74
CA CYS A 63 9.74 0.85 6.74
C CYS A 63 8.60 -0.17 6.86
N GLU A 64 8.68 -1.28 6.12
CA GLU A 64 7.68 -2.35 6.15
C GLU A 64 7.61 -3.04 7.51
N GLN A 65 8.76 -3.39 8.08
CA GLN A 65 8.84 -3.98 9.43
C GLN A 65 8.24 -3.05 10.48
N THR A 66 8.63 -1.78 10.46
CA THR A 66 8.13 -0.77 11.41
C THR A 66 6.61 -0.62 11.31
N ALA A 67 6.06 -0.59 10.09
CA ALA A 67 4.62 -0.52 9.88
C ALA A 67 3.90 -1.76 10.44
N ASN A 68 4.44 -2.96 10.20
CA ASN A 68 3.87 -4.20 10.71
C ASN A 68 3.92 -4.29 12.24
N ASP A 69 5.03 -3.88 12.85
CA ASP A 69 5.16 -3.89 14.31
C ASP A 69 4.21 -2.88 14.96
N THR A 70 4.04 -1.70 14.35
CA THR A 70 3.10 -0.68 14.85
C THR A 70 1.64 -1.13 14.70
N MET A 71 1.31 -1.90 13.66
CA MET A 71 -0.01 -2.53 13.51
C MET A 71 -0.32 -3.58 14.61
N ILE A 72 0.71 -4.15 15.26
CA ILE A 72 0.52 -5.07 16.37
C ILE A 72 0.27 -4.30 17.68
N GLU A 73 0.80 -3.08 17.79
CA GLU A 73 0.69 -2.21 18.98
C GLU A 73 -0.50 -1.24 18.95
N LEU A 74 -1.49 -1.48 18.08
CA LEU A 74 -2.67 -0.61 17.98
C LEU A 74 -3.36 -0.45 19.35
N THR A 75 -3.87 0.77 19.59
CA THR A 75 -4.39 1.17 20.91
C THR A 75 -5.74 0.52 21.27
N ILE A 76 -6.39 -0.13 20.30
CA ILE A 76 -7.65 -0.84 20.49
C ILE A 76 -7.39 -2.34 20.65
N ASP A 77 -7.94 -2.89 21.73
CA ASP A 77 -8.15 -4.33 21.83
C ASP A 77 -9.37 -4.71 20.98
N GLU A 78 -9.11 -4.98 19.69
CA GLU A 78 -10.15 -5.34 18.73
C GLU A 78 -10.95 -6.57 19.20
N LYS A 79 -10.31 -7.48 19.93
CA LYS A 79 -10.94 -8.69 20.45
C LYS A 79 -11.94 -8.37 21.56
N LEU A 80 -11.59 -7.43 22.46
CA LEU A 80 -12.50 -6.98 23.51
C LEU A 80 -13.73 -6.27 22.92
N GLU A 81 -13.53 -5.33 22.01
CA GLU A 81 -14.63 -4.59 21.34
C GLU A 81 -15.56 -5.55 20.59
N ARG A 82 -14.97 -6.50 19.84
CA ARG A 82 -15.74 -7.54 19.13
C ARG A 82 -16.55 -8.42 20.08
N MET A 83 -15.96 -8.82 21.21
CA MET A 83 -16.65 -9.63 22.21
C MET A 83 -17.87 -8.92 22.81
N GLN A 84 -17.75 -7.61 23.11
CA GLN A 84 -18.86 -6.83 23.66
C GLN A 84 -20.02 -6.69 22.67
N ILE A 85 -19.71 -6.46 21.38
CA ILE A 85 -20.72 -6.44 20.31
C ILE A 85 -21.44 -7.78 20.19
N GLU A 86 -20.68 -8.89 20.21
CA GLU A 86 -21.25 -10.25 20.13
C GLU A 86 -22.13 -10.58 21.34
N GLN A 87 -21.74 -10.16 22.55
CA GLN A 87 -22.54 -10.34 23.76
C GLN A 87 -23.84 -9.53 23.70
N GLY A 88 -23.78 -8.26 23.27
CA GLY A 88 -24.97 -7.43 23.10
C GLY A 88 -25.94 -8.01 22.06
N ALA A 89 -25.41 -8.48 20.92
CA ALA A 89 -26.21 -9.13 19.89
C ALA A 89 -26.88 -10.42 20.40
N GLY A 90 -26.16 -11.22 21.17
CA GLY A 90 -26.70 -12.41 21.85
C GLY A 90 -27.85 -12.06 22.80
N ALA A 91 -27.68 -11.04 23.63
CA ALA A 91 -28.73 -10.59 24.56
C ALA A 91 -30.02 -10.16 23.85
N VAL A 92 -29.93 -9.47 22.70
CA VAL A 92 -31.11 -9.10 21.90
C VAL A 92 -31.86 -10.34 21.41
N CYS A 93 -31.14 -11.33 20.90
CA CYS A 93 -31.70 -12.59 20.45
C CYS A 93 -32.36 -13.38 21.59
N ASP A 94 -31.67 -13.51 22.72
CA ASP A 94 -32.17 -14.22 23.90
C ASP A 94 -33.43 -13.55 24.47
N ASN A 95 -33.47 -12.22 24.49
CA ASN A 95 -34.64 -11.47 24.92
C ASN A 95 -35.85 -11.75 24.01
N LEU A 96 -35.66 -11.79 22.68
CA LEU A 96 -36.76 -12.10 21.75
C LEU A 96 -37.20 -13.57 21.85
N ALA A 97 -36.25 -14.48 22.05
CA ALA A 97 -36.54 -15.91 22.23
C ALA A 97 -37.45 -16.17 23.43
N GLN A 98 -37.32 -15.40 24.52
CA GLN A 98 -38.21 -15.52 25.69
C GLN A 98 -39.68 -15.29 25.34
N CYS A 99 -39.99 -14.33 24.46
CA CYS A 99 -41.38 -14.09 24.04
C CYS A 99 -41.93 -15.26 23.20
N SER A 100 -41.09 -15.96 22.44
CA SER A 100 -41.52 -17.06 21.57
C SER A 100 -42.11 -18.27 22.32
N ALA A 101 -41.86 -18.37 23.63
CA ALA A 101 -42.42 -19.42 24.49
C ALA A 101 -43.85 -19.12 24.97
N ILE A 102 -44.40 -17.92 24.69
CA ILE A 102 -45.74 -17.51 25.12
C ILE A 102 -46.77 -17.96 24.09
N ALA A 103 -47.76 -18.76 24.53
CA ALA A 103 -48.79 -19.32 23.65
C ALA A 103 -50.01 -18.40 23.46
N ASP A 104 -50.28 -17.50 24.41
CA ASP A 104 -51.37 -16.52 24.28
C ASP A 104 -50.93 -15.34 23.40
N ASP A 105 -51.72 -15.04 22.36
CA ASP A 105 -51.36 -14.02 21.37
C ASP A 105 -51.29 -12.61 21.97
N LEU A 106 -52.17 -12.28 22.93
CA LEU A 106 -52.21 -10.95 23.54
C LEU A 106 -50.98 -10.74 24.44
N ASP A 107 -50.64 -11.74 25.24
CA ASP A 107 -49.45 -11.72 26.09
C ASP A 107 -48.15 -11.78 25.26
N TYR A 108 -48.13 -12.54 24.17
CA TYR A 108 -47.02 -12.53 23.21
C TYR A 108 -46.78 -11.12 22.65
N MET A 109 -47.82 -10.47 22.14
CA MET A 109 -47.71 -9.12 21.57
C MET A 109 -47.27 -8.10 22.63
N LYS A 110 -47.76 -8.24 23.86
CA LYS A 110 -47.34 -7.41 25.00
C LYS A 110 -45.84 -7.61 25.30
N CYS A 111 -45.37 -8.85 25.33
CA CYS A 111 -43.96 -9.19 25.56
C CYS A 111 -43.05 -8.58 24.50
N ILE A 112 -43.37 -8.76 23.21
CA ILE A 112 -42.59 -8.20 22.10
C ILE A 112 -42.50 -6.68 22.19
N ARG A 113 -43.59 -6.00 22.54
CA ARG A 113 -43.60 -4.54 22.73
C ARG A 113 -42.69 -4.09 23.88
N GLU A 114 -42.69 -4.80 25.01
CA GLU A 114 -41.89 -4.45 26.19
C GLU A 114 -40.40 -4.74 26.00
N ILE A 115 -40.07 -5.88 25.40
CA ILE A 115 -38.70 -6.28 25.09
C ILE A 115 -38.14 -5.48 23.92
N GLY A 116 -38.96 -5.14 22.92
CA GLY A 116 -38.54 -4.37 21.75
C GLY A 116 -37.90 -3.04 22.12
N ASN A 117 -38.48 -2.30 23.08
CA ASN A 117 -37.89 -1.04 23.56
C ASN A 117 -36.55 -1.26 24.26
N LYS A 118 -36.42 -2.27 25.12
CA LYS A 118 -35.15 -2.60 25.79
C LYS A 118 -34.06 -3.00 24.78
N ASN A 119 -34.43 -3.79 23.79
CA ASN A 119 -33.50 -4.19 22.73
C ASN A 119 -33.08 -3.02 21.85
N LEU A 120 -33.92 -2.00 21.69
CA LEU A 120 -33.54 -0.77 21.00
C LEU A 120 -32.36 -0.09 21.69
N ASP A 121 -32.39 0.02 23.03
CA ASP A 121 -31.30 0.62 23.80
C ASP A 121 -29.99 -0.16 23.62
N ILE A 122 -30.03 -1.49 23.69
CA ILE A 122 -28.86 -2.35 23.46
C ILE A 122 -28.33 -2.18 22.03
N LEU A 123 -29.22 -2.16 21.02
CA LEU A 123 -28.81 -1.99 19.63
C LEU A 123 -28.18 -0.62 19.36
N VAL A 124 -28.68 0.44 20.00
CA VAL A 124 -28.09 1.78 19.93
C VAL A 124 -26.70 1.80 20.57
N GLU A 125 -26.54 1.17 21.73
CA GLU A 125 -25.24 1.06 22.41
C GLU A 125 -24.23 0.27 21.57
N ILE A 126 -24.61 -0.91 21.06
CA ILE A 126 -23.78 -1.71 20.14
C ILE A 126 -23.37 -0.88 18.93
N HIS A 127 -24.32 -0.17 18.32
CA HIS A 127 -24.06 0.65 17.15
C HIS A 127 -23.06 1.77 17.45
N PHE A 128 -23.20 2.45 18.59
CA PHE A 128 -22.31 3.54 18.97
C PHE A 128 -20.90 3.01 19.29
N ASN A 129 -20.79 1.94 20.06
CA ASN A 129 -19.51 1.32 20.41
C ASN A 129 -18.80 0.79 19.15
N ALA A 130 -19.52 0.08 18.27
CA ALA A 130 -18.97 -0.42 17.01
C ALA A 130 -18.50 0.72 16.10
N THR A 131 -19.28 1.79 15.98
CA THR A 131 -18.92 2.96 15.14
C THR A 131 -17.70 3.68 15.71
N SER A 132 -17.65 3.85 17.03
CA SER A 132 -16.52 4.46 17.74
C SER A 132 -15.24 3.62 17.55
N ALA A 133 -15.30 2.31 17.82
CA ALA A 133 -14.19 1.39 17.67
C ALA A 133 -13.69 1.33 16.21
N HIS A 134 -14.60 1.24 15.24
CA HIS A 134 -14.27 1.26 13.81
C HIS A 134 -13.56 2.56 13.40
N THR A 135 -14.06 3.71 13.88
CA THR A 135 -13.47 5.02 13.54
C THR A 135 -12.05 5.15 14.09
N ARG A 136 -11.84 4.72 15.34
CA ARG A 136 -10.53 4.69 15.98
C ARG A 136 -9.57 3.74 15.27
N LEU A 137 -9.98 2.49 15.03
CA LEU A 137 -9.18 1.53 14.26
C LEU A 137 -8.77 2.11 12.91
N ARG A 138 -9.72 2.70 12.18
CA ARG A 138 -9.42 3.31 10.89
C ARG A 138 -8.40 4.45 11.00
N THR A 139 -8.49 5.27 12.05
CA THR A 139 -7.54 6.36 12.29
C THR A 139 -6.14 5.79 12.53
N ASP A 140 -6.02 4.78 13.38
CA ASP A 140 -4.73 4.15 13.67
C ASP A 140 -4.13 3.48 12.40
N TYR A 141 -4.95 2.81 11.58
CA TYR A 141 -4.53 2.27 10.29
C TYR A 141 -4.05 3.35 9.30
N ASP A 142 -4.80 4.45 9.19
CA ASP A 142 -4.46 5.56 8.30
C ASP A 142 -3.14 6.23 8.76
N GLU A 143 -2.90 6.34 10.08
CA GLU A 143 -1.65 6.87 10.66
C GLU A 143 -0.44 5.97 10.37
N VAL A 144 -0.57 4.66 10.55
CA VAL A 144 0.49 3.71 10.20
C VAL A 144 0.78 3.75 8.70
N HIS A 145 -0.26 3.79 7.87
CA HIS A 145 -0.09 3.86 6.42
C HIS A 145 0.61 5.15 5.98
N GLN A 146 0.22 6.29 6.56
CA GLN A 146 0.88 7.57 6.30
C GLN A 146 2.37 7.51 6.68
N THR A 147 2.69 6.94 7.83
CA THR A 147 4.07 6.78 8.31
C THR A 147 4.89 5.92 7.35
N PHE A 148 4.33 4.80 6.89
CA PHE A 148 4.97 3.95 5.88
C PHE A 148 5.25 4.70 4.57
N LEU A 149 4.27 5.47 4.07
CA LEU A 149 4.44 6.27 2.85
C LEU A 149 5.53 7.33 2.99
N LEU A 150 5.60 8.02 4.13
CA LEU A 150 6.65 9.01 4.38
C LEU A 150 8.03 8.36 4.45
N CYS A 151 8.16 7.25 5.18
CA CYS A 151 9.40 6.50 5.28
C CYS A 151 9.91 6.00 3.91
N THR A 152 9.01 5.45 3.09
CA THR A 152 9.38 4.98 1.74
C THR A 152 9.74 6.13 0.79
N LEU A 153 9.06 7.28 0.91
CA LEU A 153 9.40 8.48 0.15
C LEU A 153 10.79 9.01 0.51
N GLU A 154 11.14 9.04 1.79
CA GLU A 154 12.49 9.43 2.25
C GLU A 154 13.55 8.48 1.70
N ALA A 155 13.30 7.17 1.73
CA ALA A 155 14.20 6.17 1.15
C ALA A 155 14.38 6.38 -0.37
N GLN A 156 13.30 6.68 -1.09
CA GLN A 156 13.34 7.00 -2.53
C GLN A 156 14.15 8.27 -2.80
N GLN A 157 13.96 9.31 -1.98
CA GLN A 157 14.69 10.56 -2.12
C GLN A 157 16.20 10.35 -1.93
N VAL A 158 16.59 9.57 -0.93
CA VAL A 158 18.00 9.20 -0.71
C VAL A 158 18.54 8.44 -1.91
N TYR A 159 17.82 7.42 -2.39
CA TYR A 159 18.21 6.64 -3.56
C TYR A 159 18.47 7.51 -4.81
N VAL A 160 17.49 8.35 -5.18
CA VAL A 160 17.59 9.22 -6.36
C VAL A 160 18.77 10.18 -6.23
N ASN A 161 18.98 10.76 -5.03
CA ASN A 161 20.12 11.64 -4.80
C ASN A 161 21.46 10.91 -4.88
N SER A 162 21.57 9.72 -4.31
CA SER A 162 22.80 8.91 -4.37
C SER A 162 23.16 8.51 -5.80
N VAL A 163 22.18 8.06 -6.59
CA VAL A 163 22.40 7.73 -8.01
C VAL A 163 22.77 8.98 -8.82
N ARG A 164 22.12 10.12 -8.55
CA ARG A 164 22.47 11.40 -9.21
C ARG A 164 23.90 11.83 -8.89
N LEU A 165 24.34 11.68 -7.64
CA LEU A 165 25.71 11.99 -7.23
C LEU A 165 26.71 11.07 -7.94
N ALA A 166 26.47 9.75 -7.91
CA ALA A 166 27.31 8.78 -8.62
C ALA A 166 27.41 9.09 -10.13
N TYR A 167 26.31 9.51 -10.74
CA TYR A 167 26.30 9.92 -12.16
C TYR A 167 27.11 11.18 -12.42
N ASN A 168 27.04 12.18 -11.52
CA ASN A 168 27.88 13.37 -11.65
C ASN A 168 29.37 13.02 -11.53
N GLU A 169 29.75 12.15 -10.59
CA GLU A 169 31.11 11.66 -10.43
C GLU A 169 31.61 10.90 -11.66
N LEU A 170 30.75 10.13 -12.31
CA LEU A 170 31.05 9.47 -13.60
C LEU A 170 31.43 10.50 -14.68
N LEU A 171 30.64 11.57 -14.81
CA LEU A 171 30.89 12.62 -15.80
C LEU A 171 32.21 13.35 -15.52
N GLU A 172 32.47 13.69 -14.25
CA GLU A 172 33.72 14.33 -13.83
C GLU A 172 34.94 13.45 -14.09
N CYS A 173 34.86 12.16 -13.76
CA CYS A 173 35.93 11.19 -13.98
C CYS A 173 36.28 11.07 -15.48
N ARG A 174 35.26 11.01 -16.35
CA ARG A 174 35.48 10.94 -17.81
C ARG A 174 36.07 12.24 -18.37
N ALA A 175 35.61 13.39 -17.92
CA ALA A 175 36.17 14.68 -18.33
C ALA A 175 37.65 14.82 -17.93
N GLN A 176 38.03 14.33 -16.74
CA GLN A 176 39.43 14.31 -16.30
C GLN A 176 40.30 13.38 -17.17
N MET A 177 39.79 12.20 -17.55
CA MET A 177 40.51 11.29 -18.44
C MET A 177 40.75 11.90 -19.83
N GLU A 178 39.75 12.59 -20.40
CA GLU A 178 39.89 13.30 -21.68
C GLU A 178 40.93 14.44 -21.61
N ASN A 179 40.94 15.21 -20.53
CA ASN A 179 41.93 16.29 -20.32
C ASN A 179 43.36 15.76 -20.12
N CYS A 180 43.53 14.62 -19.46
CA CYS A 180 44.84 13.94 -19.35
C CYS A 180 45.31 13.33 -20.67
N SER A 181 44.39 12.92 -21.55
CA SER A 181 44.75 12.43 -22.89
C SER A 181 45.25 13.56 -23.80
N ASN A 182 44.75 14.79 -23.63
CA ASN A 182 45.11 15.95 -24.45
C ASN A 182 46.38 16.68 -23.99
N SER A 183 46.93 16.35 -22.82
CA SER A 183 48.16 16.96 -22.27
C SER A 183 49.45 16.16 -22.56
N ILE A 184 49.34 15.04 -23.29
CA ILE A 184 50.45 14.15 -23.65
C ILE A 184 50.95 14.41 -25.10
N PHE A 185 50.37 15.38 -25.81
CA PHE A 185 50.85 15.86 -27.12
C PHE A 185 51.42 17.28 -27.06
#